data_AF-A0A328HHY6-F1
#
_entry.id   AF-A0A328HHY6-F1
#
_cell.length_a   1.000
_cell.length_b   1.000
_cell.length_c   1.000
_cell.angle_alpha   90.00
_cell.angle_beta   90.00
_cell.angle_gamma   90.00
#
_symmetry.space_group_name_H-M   'P 1'
#
loop_
_entity.id
_entity.type
_entity.pdbx_description
1 polymer ?
#
loop_
_entity_poly.entity_id
_entity_poly.type
_entity_poly.pdbx_seq_one_letter_code
_entity_poly.pdbx_strand_id
1 'polypeptide(L)'
;MALLGADVEALRNLGTRLTAGSNDIQNQKNQLNNQLDGVDWRGPDADRFRDEWRSNHLPALERVARALEEAGQQANRNAQQQTEASQG
;
A
#
# COMPACT_ATOMS: atom_id res chain seq x y z
N MET A 1 4.75 -21.25 28.19
CA MET A 1 4.21 -21.29 26.82
C MET A 1 3.69 -19.90 26.42
N ALA A 2 4.57 -18.92 26.19
CA ALA A 2 4.18 -17.53 25.87
C ALA A 2 4.49 -17.13 24.42
N LEU A 3 5.00 -18.06 23.61
CA LEU A 3 5.51 -17.78 22.26
C LEU A 3 4.39 -17.57 21.21
N LEU A 4 3.22 -18.20 21.36
CA LEU A 4 2.14 -18.10 20.38
C LEU A 4 1.39 -16.75 20.41
N GLY A 5 1.19 -16.15 21.59
CA GLY A 5 0.51 -14.85 21.70
C GLY A 5 1.32 -13.69 21.15
N ALA A 6 2.64 -13.71 21.34
CA ALA A 6 3.54 -12.65 20.87
C ALA A 6 3.69 -12.62 19.33
N ASP A 7 3.63 -13.78 18.66
CA ASP A 7 3.71 -13.89 17.20
C ASP A 7 2.40 -13.44 16.51
N VAL A 8 1.25 -13.86 17.05
CA VAL A 8 -0.08 -13.43 16.56
C VAL A 8 -0.26 -11.92 16.63
N GLU A 9 0.12 -11.29 17.75
CA GLU A 9 0.04 -9.83 17.89
C GLU A 9 0.99 -9.11 16.94
N ALA A 10 2.22 -9.63 16.76
CA ALA A 10 3.17 -9.09 15.79
C ALA A 10 2.64 -9.16 14.35
N LEU A 11 2.00 -10.28 13.96
CA LEU A 11 1.39 -10.43 12.63
C LEU A 11 0.22 -9.49 12.39
N ARG A 12 -0.65 -9.27 13.39
CA ARG A 12 -1.72 -8.27 13.29
C ARG A 12 -1.16 -6.87 13.13
N ASN A 13 -0.17 -6.51 13.94
CA ASN A 13 0.50 -5.22 13.86
C ASN A 13 1.18 -5.00 12.49
N LEU A 14 1.82 -6.04 11.95
CA LEU A 14 2.38 -6.00 10.59
C LEU A 14 1.28 -5.80 9.54
N GLY A 15 0.18 -6.56 9.64
CA GLY A 15 -0.97 -6.45 8.75
C GLY A 15 -1.54 -5.04 8.70
N THR A 16 -1.80 -4.44 9.87
CA THR A 16 -2.29 -3.06 9.99
C THR A 16 -1.32 -2.06 9.37
N ARG A 17 -0.01 -2.19 9.61
CA ARG A 17 1.01 -1.27 9.06
C ARG A 17 1.09 -1.36 7.53
N LEU A 18 1.03 -2.56 6.97
CA LEU A 18 1.04 -2.77 5.52
C LEU A 18 -0.20 -2.18 4.85
N THR A 19 -1.39 -2.41 5.43
CA THR A 19 -2.63 -1.78 4.93
C THR A 19 -2.59 -0.26 5.05
N ALA A 20 -2.07 0.29 6.16
CA ALA A 20 -1.89 1.74 6.30
C ALA A 20 -0.94 2.31 5.22
N GLY A 21 0.21 1.65 4.99
CA GLY A 21 1.14 2.05 3.93
C GLY A 21 0.53 2.00 2.53
N SER A 22 -0.34 1.02 2.24
CA SER A 22 -1.10 1.00 0.98
C SER A 22 -1.97 2.25 0.84
N ASN A 23 -2.73 2.60 1.88
CA ASN A 23 -3.61 3.77 1.89
C ASN A 23 -2.81 5.07 1.73
N ASP A 24 -1.66 5.20 2.40
CA ASP A 24 -0.79 6.37 2.29
C ASP A 24 -0.27 6.55 0.86
N ILE A 25 0.15 5.46 0.20
CA ILE A 25 0.58 5.51 -1.21
C ILE A 25 -0.57 5.91 -2.12
N GLN A 26 -1.78 5.37 -1.91
CA GLN A 26 -2.96 5.75 -2.71
C GLN A 26 -3.30 7.23 -2.53
N ASN A 27 -3.25 7.74 -1.31
CA ASN A 27 -3.48 9.14 -1.00
C ASN A 27 -2.43 10.04 -1.67
N GLN A 28 -1.15 9.70 -1.54
CA GLN A 28 -0.05 10.46 -2.14
C GLN A 28 -0.15 10.45 -3.67
N LYS A 29 -0.47 9.30 -4.27
CA LYS A 29 -0.72 9.16 -5.72
C LYS A 29 -1.80 10.14 -6.18
N ASN A 30 -2.94 10.17 -5.49
CA ASN A 30 -4.06 11.03 -5.85
C ASN A 30 -3.73 12.51 -5.68
N GLN A 31 -3.05 12.88 -4.59
CA GLN A 31 -2.61 14.26 -4.35
C GLN A 31 -1.65 14.76 -5.44
N LEU A 32 -0.63 13.96 -5.77
CA LEU A 32 0.34 14.30 -6.81
C LEU A 32 -0.32 14.40 -8.19
N ASN A 33 -1.25 13.49 -8.52
CA ASN A 33 -1.98 13.56 -9.77
C ASN A 33 -2.81 14.84 -9.88
N ASN A 34 -3.58 15.16 -8.84
CA ASN A 34 -4.41 16.37 -8.81
C ASN A 34 -3.55 17.64 -8.87
N GLN A 35 -2.41 17.66 -8.19
CA GLN A 35 -1.47 18.77 -8.26
C GLN A 35 -0.92 18.95 -9.68
N LEU A 36 -0.52 17.86 -10.34
CA LEU A 36 -0.02 17.91 -11.71
C LEU A 36 -1.07 18.41 -12.72
N ASP A 37 -2.33 17.99 -12.56
CA ASP A 37 -3.45 18.44 -13.40
C ASP A 37 -3.81 19.92 -13.13
N GLY A 38 -3.51 20.45 -11.94
CA GLY A 38 -3.81 21.84 -11.54
C GLY A 38 -2.74 22.87 -11.87
N VAL A 39 -1.54 22.46 -12.32
CA VAL A 39 -0.45 23.39 -12.65
C VAL A 39 -0.60 23.91 -14.09
N ASP A 40 -0.58 25.24 -14.27
CA ASP A 40 -0.54 25.91 -15.59
C ASP A 40 0.86 25.86 -16.21
N TRP A 41 1.37 24.64 -16.38
CA TRP A 41 2.65 24.34 -17.04
C TRP A 41 2.36 23.72 -18.40
N ARG A 42 2.71 24.45 -19.46
CA ARG A 42 2.42 24.10 -20.86
C ARG A 42 3.69 23.96 -21.68
N GLY A 43 3.58 23.22 -22.77
CA GLY A 43 4.64 23.03 -23.76
C GLY A 43 5.17 21.60 -23.80
N PRO A 44 6.06 21.30 -24.76
CA PRO A 44 6.42 19.92 -25.10
C PRO A 44 7.05 19.11 -23.95
N ASP A 45 7.78 19.76 -23.04
CA ASP A 45 8.35 19.10 -21.86
C ASP A 45 7.29 18.78 -20.81
N ALA A 46 6.28 19.65 -20.67
CA ALA A 46 5.15 19.44 -19.77
C ALA A 46 4.28 18.26 -20.24
N ASP A 47 4.06 18.15 -21.56
CA ASP A 47 3.34 17.04 -22.16
C ASP A 47 4.11 15.72 -21.98
N ARG A 48 5.42 15.71 -22.27
CA ARG A 48 6.28 14.54 -22.04
C ARG A 48 6.26 14.08 -20.57
N PHE A 49 6.33 15.01 -19.63
CA PHE A 49 6.28 14.67 -18.21
C PHE A 49 4.93 14.07 -17.81
N ARG A 50 3.81 14.64 -18.28
CA ARG A 50 2.46 14.09 -18.00
C ARG A 50 2.28 12.70 -18.61
N ASP A 51 2.82 12.46 -19.79
CA ASP A 51 2.79 11.15 -20.44
C ASP A 51 3.60 10.13 -19.65
N GLU A 52 4.82 10.46 -19.21
CA GLU A 52 5.64 9.60 -18.36
C GLU A 52 4.97 9.32 -17.00
N TRP A 53 4.42 10.35 -16.36
CA TRP A 53 3.69 10.22 -15.11
C TRP A 53 2.51 9.25 -15.23
N ARG A 54 1.69 9.39 -16.28
CA ARG A 54 0.50 8.57 -16.50
C ARG A 54 0.83 7.14 -16.93
N SER A 55 1.87 6.96 -17.74
CA SER A 55 2.25 5.64 -18.27
C SER A 55 3.11 4.81 -17.33
N ASN A 56 3.97 5.45 -16.53
CA ASN A 56 4.97 4.74 -15.72
C ASN A 56 4.75 4.91 -14.21
N HIS A 57 4.64 6.15 -13.74
CA HIS A 57 4.65 6.44 -12.30
C HIS A 57 3.33 6.09 -11.62
N LEU A 58 2.18 6.50 -12.17
CA LEU A 58 0.86 6.15 -11.64
C LEU A 58 0.67 4.63 -11.53
N PRO A 59 0.91 3.82 -12.59
CA PRO A 59 0.75 2.37 -12.48
C PRO A 59 1.78 1.72 -11.54
N ALA A 60 2.96 2.30 -11.36
CA ALA A 60 3.95 1.80 -10.39
C ALA A 60 3.45 2.01 -8.95
N LEU A 61 2.99 3.22 -8.61
CA LEU A 61 2.44 3.51 -7.28
C LEU A 61 1.23 2.62 -6.95
N GLU A 62 0.35 2.39 -7.92
CA GLU A 62 -0.77 1.47 -7.75
C GLU A 62 -0.34 0.02 -7.52
N ARG A 63 0.68 -0.45 -8.25
CA ARG A 63 1.23 -1.80 -8.05
C ARG A 63 1.80 -1.95 -6.64
N VAL A 64 2.51 -0.94 -6.13
CA VAL A 64 3.06 -0.97 -4.77
C VAL A 64 1.94 -0.96 -3.73
N ALA A 65 0.93 -0.10 -3.88
CA ALA A 65 -0.21 -0.04 -2.97
C ALA A 65 -0.96 -1.39 -2.90
N ARG A 66 -1.27 -2.00 -4.04
CA ARG A 66 -1.86 -3.36 -4.11
C ARG A 66 -0.95 -4.39 -3.44
N ALA A 67 0.35 -4.31 -3.76
CA ALA A 67 1.47 -4.99 -3.10
C ALA A 67 1.30 -5.10 -1.56
N LEU A 68 1.24 -3.93 -0.95
CA LEU A 68 1.16 -3.78 0.50
C LEU A 68 -0.20 -4.22 1.06
N GLU A 69 -1.29 -3.96 0.34
CA GLU A 69 -2.61 -4.39 0.76
C GLU A 69 -2.72 -5.92 0.83
N GLU A 70 -2.30 -6.62 -0.24
CA GLU A 70 -2.31 -8.08 -0.31
C GLU A 70 -1.44 -8.70 0.79
N ALA A 71 -0.23 -8.16 1.00
CA ALA A 71 0.66 -8.59 2.07
C ALA A 71 0.05 -8.36 3.45
N GLY A 72 -0.62 -7.22 3.67
CA GLY A 72 -1.30 -6.90 4.92
C GLY A 72 -2.45 -7.86 5.21
N GLN A 73 -3.28 -8.15 4.20
CA GLN A 73 -4.33 -9.15 4.31
C GLN A 73 -3.77 -10.55 4.61
N GLN A 74 -2.64 -10.94 3.99
CA GLN A 74 -2.00 -12.22 4.26
C GLN A 74 -1.49 -12.32 5.70
N ALA A 75 -0.86 -11.27 6.23
CA ALA A 75 -0.39 -11.24 7.62
C ALA A 75 -1.56 -11.41 8.61
N ASN A 76 -2.69 -10.73 8.36
CA ASN A 76 -3.90 -10.86 9.18
C ASN A 76 -4.50 -12.28 9.11
N ARG A 77 -4.53 -12.90 7.91
CA ARG A 77 -4.96 -14.30 7.76
C ARG A 77 -4.07 -15.26 8.55
N ASN A 78 -2.75 -15.08 8.49
CA ASN A 78 -1.81 -15.90 9.25
C ASN A 78 -2.03 -15.76 10.77
N ALA A 79 -2.28 -14.55 11.25
CA ALA A 79 -2.57 -14.30 12.67
C ALA A 79 -3.86 -15.01 13.13
N GLN A 80 -4.90 -15.01 12.27
CA GLN A 80 -6.16 -15.69 12.54
C GLN A 80 -5.95 -17.20 12.64
N GLN A 81 -5.24 -17.80 11.67
CA GLN A 81 -4.93 -19.23 11.65
C GLN A 81 -4.12 -19.67 12.88
N GLN A 82 -3.12 -18.89 13.30
CA GLN A 82 -2.36 -19.17 14.52
C GLN A 82 -3.23 -19.10 15.78
N THR A 83 -4.20 -18.18 15.82
CA THR A 83 -5.15 -18.05 16.94
C THR A 83 -6.01 -19.31 17.04
N GLU A 84 -6.56 -19.78 15.92
CA GLU A 84 -7.40 -20.98 15.85
C GLU A 84 -6.62 -22.24 16.22
N ALA A 85 -5.41 -22.41 15.66
CA ALA A 85 -4.55 -23.56 15.94
C ALA A 85 -4.05 -23.63 17.41
N SER A 86 -4.02 -22.50 18.12
CA SER A 86 -3.61 -22.44 19.53
C SER A 86 -4.78 -22.66 20.50
N GLN A 87 -6.03 -22.57 20.03
CA GLN A 87 -7.24 -22.72 20.83
C GLN A 87 -7.91 -24.09 20.66
N GLY A 88 -7.54 -24.86 19.62
CA GLY A 88 -7.93 -26.25 19.41
C GLY A 88 -6.93 -27.22 20.03
#